data_AF-D9QAH3-F1
#
_entry.id   AF-D9QAH3-F1
#
_cell.length_a   1.000
_cell.length_b   1.000
_cell.length_c   1.000
_cell.angle_alpha   90.00
_cell.angle_beta   90.00
_cell.angle_gamma   90.00
#
_symmetry.space_group_name_H-M   'P 1'
#
loop_
_entity.id
_entity.type
_entity.pdbx_description
1 polymer ?
#
loop_
_entity_poly.entity_id
_entity_poly.type
_entity_poly.pdbx_seq_one_letter_code
_entity_poly.pdbx_strand_id
1 'polypeptide(L)'
;MQSGNEGSDPLKGRGSLKALLYLTPRALVNKANAYGSSGGEMLPQGIDINAYIAEIEASGVALQTPNAEVHRKLIDATQGHGLAIAVVDQTPEHPADLRDLAQELLNQVSTDGKFSTVAVRSPGTGAVVSESHSRAELEAWQHQFFSEPDYVLGATRLVADLEHDTIPLAPVGLMALLAVSVAIIGTFISQRRRG
;
A
#
# COMPACT_ATOMS: atom_id res chain seq x y z
N MET A 1 37.62 -62.05 18.86
CA MET A 1 37.03 -61.95 20.21
C MET A 1 36.98 -60.47 20.56
N GLN A 2 35.76 -59.95 20.77
CA GLN A 2 35.32 -58.71 21.46
C GLN A 2 36.00 -57.36 21.10
N SER A 3 35.35 -56.20 21.15
CA SER A 3 33.96 -55.71 21.24
C SER A 3 34.15 -54.22 21.56
N GLY A 4 33.53 -53.30 20.82
CA GLY A 4 33.72 -51.86 21.08
C GLY A 4 32.95 -50.98 20.12
N ASN A 5 31.63 -51.05 20.21
CA ASN A 5 30.67 -50.16 19.56
C ASN A 5 30.66 -48.81 20.29
N GLU A 6 31.10 -47.73 19.66
CA GLU A 6 30.80 -46.36 20.10
C GLU A 6 30.02 -45.65 19.00
N GLY A 7 28.71 -45.55 19.27
CA GLY A 7 27.74 -44.88 18.45
C GLY A 7 28.02 -43.39 18.34
N SER A 8 27.77 -42.89 17.15
CA SER A 8 27.53 -41.49 16.80
C SER A 8 26.65 -40.80 17.84
N ASP A 9 27.20 -39.80 18.54
CA ASP A 9 26.48 -38.88 19.40
C ASP A 9 25.75 -37.81 18.55
N PRO A 10 24.40 -37.80 18.50
CA PRO A 10 23.66 -36.91 17.62
C PRO A 10 23.34 -35.53 18.24
N LEU A 11 24.01 -35.11 19.32
CA LEU A 11 23.61 -33.91 20.07
C LEU A 11 24.60 -32.73 20.06
N LYS A 12 25.58 -32.70 19.14
CA LYS A 12 26.47 -31.54 18.94
C LYS A 12 25.86 -30.42 18.08
N GLY A 13 24.63 -30.02 18.41
CA GLY A 13 23.89 -28.98 17.68
C GLY A 13 22.76 -28.30 18.47
N ARG A 14 22.72 -28.48 19.80
CA ARG A 14 21.72 -27.80 20.63
C ARG A 14 22.17 -26.38 20.95
N GLY A 15 21.90 -25.47 20.00
CA GLY A 15 21.77 -24.05 20.30
C GLY A 15 20.87 -23.87 21.53
N SER A 16 21.38 -23.13 22.51
CA SER A 16 20.80 -22.94 23.83
C SER A 16 19.29 -22.69 23.81
N LEU A 17 18.51 -23.66 24.32
CA LEU A 17 17.07 -23.54 24.57
C LEU A 17 16.73 -22.40 25.56
N LYS A 18 17.73 -21.77 26.20
CA LYS A 18 17.53 -20.61 27.07
C LYS A 18 17.25 -19.32 26.31
N ALA A 19 17.56 -19.24 25.01
CA ALA A 19 17.25 -18.05 24.20
C ALA A 19 15.75 -17.95 23.86
N LEU A 20 14.99 -19.04 23.98
CA LEU A 20 13.57 -19.06 23.63
C LEU A 20 12.65 -18.46 24.70
N LEU A 21 13.13 -18.35 25.95
CA LEU A 21 12.33 -17.83 27.08
C LEU A 21 12.16 -16.31 27.07
N TYR A 22 12.86 -15.59 26.20
CA TYR A 22 12.79 -14.12 26.08
C TYR A 22 12.18 -13.64 24.77
N LEU A 23 11.68 -14.55 23.92
CA LEU A 23 10.93 -14.13 22.74
C LEU A 23 9.51 -13.77 23.18
N THR A 24 9.07 -12.57 22.77
CA THR A 24 7.65 -12.22 22.87
C THR A 24 6.82 -13.25 22.10
N PRO A 25 5.53 -13.46 22.45
CA PRO A 25 4.67 -14.41 21.74
C PRO A 25 4.68 -14.19 20.22
N ARG A 26 4.82 -12.93 19.78
CA ARG A 26 4.91 -12.52 18.37
C ARG A 26 6.20 -12.98 17.67
N ALA A 27 7.32 -13.01 18.37
CA ALA A 27 8.60 -13.46 17.81
C ALA A 27 8.67 -15.00 17.67
N LEU A 28 7.94 -15.74 18.52
CA LEU A 28 7.75 -17.19 18.37
C LEU A 28 6.89 -17.53 17.14
N VAL A 29 5.82 -16.76 16.89
CA VAL A 29 4.96 -16.91 15.70
C VAL A 29 5.73 -16.63 14.40
N ASN A 30 6.53 -15.55 14.34
CA ASN A 30 7.36 -15.27 13.16
C ASN A 30 8.40 -16.37 12.89
N LYS A 31 8.98 -16.98 13.93
CA LYS A 31 9.96 -18.05 13.76
C LYS A 31 9.32 -19.39 13.37
N ALA A 32 8.06 -19.62 13.76
CA ALA A 32 7.28 -20.77 13.32
C ALA A 32 6.84 -20.62 11.84
N ASN A 33 6.45 -19.42 11.41
CA ASN A 33 6.09 -19.13 10.02
C ASN A 33 7.29 -19.28 9.07
N ALA A 34 8.50 -18.93 9.52
CA ALA A 34 9.73 -19.09 8.75
C ALA A 34 10.11 -20.57 8.44
N TYR A 35 9.57 -21.54 9.19
CA TYR A 35 9.81 -22.97 8.97
C TYR A 35 8.59 -23.73 8.43
N GLY A 36 7.41 -23.11 8.37
CA GLY A 36 6.13 -23.74 7.98
C GLY A 36 5.61 -23.39 6.59
N SER A 37 6.25 -22.50 5.83
CA SER A 37 5.78 -22.10 4.50
C SER A 37 6.21 -23.12 3.43
N SER A 38 5.50 -24.24 3.36
CA SER A 38 5.44 -25.06 2.13
C SER A 38 4.14 -24.71 1.39
N GLY A 39 4.16 -23.62 0.61
CA GLY A 39 3.07 -23.33 -0.34
C GLY A 39 2.64 -21.87 -0.51
N GLY A 40 3.27 -20.89 0.15
CA GLY A 40 3.05 -19.47 -0.14
C GLY A 40 3.74 -19.07 -1.45
N GLU A 41 3.04 -18.38 -2.35
CA GLU A 41 3.63 -17.87 -3.58
C GLU A 41 4.67 -16.78 -3.23
N MET A 42 5.95 -17.15 -3.35
CA MET A 42 7.07 -16.22 -3.18
C MET A 42 7.38 -15.55 -4.52
N LEU A 43 7.37 -14.23 -4.54
CA LEU A 43 7.89 -13.47 -5.68
C LEU A 43 9.43 -13.47 -5.69
N PRO A 44 10.09 -13.18 -6.83
CA PRO A 44 11.57 -13.19 -6.97
C PRO A 44 12.32 -12.34 -5.94
N GLN A 45 11.63 -11.40 -5.30
CA GLN A 45 12.10 -10.47 -4.26
C GLN A 45 12.13 -11.07 -2.84
N GLY A 46 11.78 -12.35 -2.66
CA GLY A 46 11.60 -12.94 -1.33
C GLY A 46 10.38 -12.40 -0.58
N ILE A 47 9.40 -11.88 -1.32
CA ILE A 47 8.14 -11.37 -0.78
C ILE A 47 7.18 -12.55 -0.61
N ASP A 48 6.70 -12.76 0.61
CA ASP A 48 5.57 -13.65 0.91
C ASP A 48 4.27 -12.86 0.72
N ILE A 49 3.58 -13.11 -0.38
CA ILE A 49 2.39 -12.34 -0.75
C ILE A 49 1.25 -12.52 0.26
N ASN A 50 1.12 -13.72 0.86
CA ASN A 50 0.09 -13.99 1.85
C ASN A 50 0.33 -13.20 3.14
N ALA A 51 1.60 -13.00 3.51
CA ALA A 51 1.94 -12.13 4.63
C ALA A 51 1.54 -10.67 4.36
N TYR A 52 1.78 -10.18 3.14
CA TYR A 52 1.39 -8.82 2.74
C TYR A 52 -0.13 -8.64 2.76
N ILE A 53 -0.88 -9.60 2.20
CA ILE A 53 -2.34 -9.59 2.21
C ILE A 53 -2.84 -9.50 3.66
N ALA A 54 -2.35 -10.35 4.56
CA ALA A 54 -2.75 -10.34 5.96
C ALA A 54 -2.45 -9.00 6.67
N GLU A 55 -1.30 -8.38 6.40
CA GLU A 55 -0.94 -7.07 6.98
C GLU A 55 -1.79 -5.92 6.42
N ILE A 56 -2.08 -5.95 5.12
CA ILE A 56 -2.96 -4.98 4.45
C ILE A 56 -4.40 -5.13 4.94
N GLU A 57 -4.93 -6.34 5.05
CA GLU A 57 -6.28 -6.56 5.58
C GLU A 57 -6.40 -6.03 7.01
N ALA A 58 -5.39 -6.28 7.84
CA ALA A 58 -5.35 -5.84 9.23
C ALA A 58 -5.26 -4.31 9.38
N SER A 59 -4.46 -3.64 8.54
CA SER A 59 -4.08 -2.23 8.80
C SER A 59 -4.05 -1.30 7.59
N GLY A 60 -4.14 -1.85 6.37
CA GLY A 60 -3.93 -1.12 5.12
C GLY A 60 -2.46 -0.93 4.76
N VAL A 61 -1.52 -1.43 5.58
CA VAL A 61 -0.08 -1.23 5.40
C VAL A 61 0.69 -2.53 5.60
N ALA A 62 1.55 -2.87 4.64
CA ALA A 62 2.52 -3.96 4.74
C ALA A 62 3.95 -3.45 4.50
N LEU A 63 4.90 -3.90 5.32
CA LEU A 63 6.32 -3.52 5.21
C LEU A 63 7.21 -4.76 5.14
N GLN A 64 8.10 -4.85 4.14
CA GLN A 64 9.05 -5.95 4.05
C GLN A 64 9.95 -6.04 5.28
N THR A 65 10.65 -4.94 5.59
CA THR A 65 11.37 -4.78 6.85
C THR A 65 10.46 -4.09 7.88
N PRO A 66 10.15 -4.75 9.01
CA PRO A 66 9.29 -4.17 10.04
C PRO A 66 9.85 -2.87 10.62
N ASN A 67 9.05 -1.82 10.60
CA ASN A 67 9.35 -0.54 11.25
C ASN A 67 8.07 0.02 11.88
N ALA A 68 7.93 -0.12 13.20
CA ALA A 68 6.70 0.23 13.92
C ALA A 68 6.31 1.71 13.81
N GLU A 69 7.31 2.60 13.70
CA GLU A 69 7.06 4.03 13.59
C GLU A 69 6.53 4.41 12.21
N VAL A 70 7.18 3.90 11.15
CA VAL A 70 6.75 4.10 9.76
C VAL A 70 5.40 3.45 9.52
N HIS A 71 5.20 2.22 10.02
CA HIS A 71 3.94 1.49 9.91
C HIS A 71 2.78 2.32 10.49
N ARG A 72 2.92 2.79 11.74
CA ARG A 72 1.88 3.59 12.39
C ARG A 72 1.57 4.87 11.60
N LYS A 73 2.61 5.59 11.16
CA LYS A 73 2.43 6.83 10.40
C LYS A 73 1.80 6.62 9.03
N LEU A 74 2.10 5.51 8.36
CA LEU A 74 1.44 5.14 7.11
C LEU A 74 -0.03 4.81 7.33
N ILE A 75 -0.37 4.05 8.39
CA ILE A 75 -1.78 3.81 8.76
C ILE A 75 -2.49 5.15 8.98
N ASP A 76 -1.88 6.03 9.77
CA ASP A 76 -2.46 7.34 10.07
C ASP A 76 -2.70 8.17 8.81
N ALA A 77 -1.83 8.06 7.81
CA ALA A 77 -1.91 8.79 6.55
C ALA A 77 -2.93 8.20 5.56
N THR A 78 -3.21 6.89 5.58
CA THR A 78 -4.01 6.21 4.55
C THR A 78 -5.34 5.65 5.01
N GLN A 79 -5.57 5.52 6.31
CA GLN A 79 -6.79 4.96 6.87
C GLN A 79 -8.04 5.71 6.38
N GLY A 80 -9.05 4.97 5.91
CA GLY A 80 -10.32 5.54 5.45
C GLY A 80 -10.32 6.11 4.02
N HIS A 81 -9.19 6.10 3.32
CA HIS A 81 -9.07 6.65 1.96
C HIS A 81 -9.15 5.59 0.85
N GLY A 82 -9.54 4.35 1.17
CA GLY A 82 -9.60 3.25 0.19
C GLY A 82 -8.24 2.83 -0.39
N LEU A 83 -7.14 3.27 0.25
CA LEU A 83 -5.77 3.05 -0.18
C LEU A 83 -5.07 2.03 0.74
N ALA A 84 -4.49 1.00 0.12
CA ALA A 84 -3.52 0.11 0.75
C ALA A 84 -2.10 0.41 0.27
N ILE A 85 -1.12 0.31 1.16
CA ILE A 85 0.30 0.54 0.85
C ILE A 85 1.15 -0.67 1.22
N ALA A 86 1.95 -1.13 0.26
CA ALA A 86 2.95 -2.15 0.43
C ALA A 86 4.34 -1.55 0.19
N VAL A 87 5.28 -1.75 1.11
CA VAL A 87 6.68 -1.31 0.95
C VAL A 87 7.58 -2.51 0.80
N VAL A 88 8.42 -2.49 -0.23
CA VAL A 88 9.47 -3.48 -0.50
C VAL A 88 10.84 -2.82 -0.35
N ASP A 89 11.82 -3.57 0.14
CA ASP A 89 13.14 -3.04 0.50
C ASP A 89 14.04 -2.86 -0.74
N GLN A 90 13.79 -3.63 -1.79
CA GLN A 90 14.58 -3.63 -3.01
C GLN A 90 13.74 -3.29 -4.23
N THR A 91 14.33 -2.50 -5.11
CA THR A 91 13.76 -2.22 -6.43
C THR A 91 14.09 -3.38 -7.36
N PRO A 92 13.10 -4.01 -8.01
CA PRO A 92 13.34 -5.04 -9.02
C PRO A 92 14.13 -4.49 -10.20
N GLU A 93 14.81 -5.40 -10.89
CA GLU A 93 15.45 -5.11 -12.18
C GLU A 93 14.42 -4.60 -13.20
N HIS A 94 13.19 -5.13 -13.15
CA HIS A 94 12.10 -4.75 -14.02
C HIS A 94 11.02 -4.02 -13.21
N PRO A 95 10.82 -2.69 -13.41
CA PRO A 95 9.78 -1.94 -12.71
C PRO A 95 8.36 -2.51 -12.89
N ALA A 96 8.13 -3.24 -13.98
CA ALA A 96 6.88 -3.96 -14.24
C ALA A 96 6.52 -4.95 -13.12
N ASP A 97 7.52 -5.53 -12.45
CA ASP A 97 7.31 -6.49 -11.36
C ASP A 97 6.59 -5.83 -10.17
N LEU A 98 6.84 -4.54 -9.90
CA LEU A 98 6.13 -3.82 -8.84
C LEU A 98 4.66 -3.59 -9.18
N ARG A 99 4.36 -3.37 -10.46
CA ARG A 99 2.99 -3.20 -10.94
C ARG A 99 2.23 -4.51 -10.91
N ASP A 100 2.88 -5.60 -11.28
CA ASP A 100 2.27 -6.93 -11.24
C ASP A 100 2.00 -7.36 -9.78
N LEU A 101 2.92 -7.06 -8.85
CA LEU A 101 2.67 -7.20 -7.40
C LEU A 101 1.51 -6.30 -6.93
N ALA A 102 1.48 -5.03 -7.35
CA ALA A 102 0.40 -4.13 -6.96
C ALA A 102 -0.97 -4.62 -7.45
N GLN A 103 -1.03 -5.13 -8.69
CA GLN A 103 -2.23 -5.70 -9.27
C GLN A 103 -2.66 -6.97 -8.54
N GLU A 104 -1.72 -7.86 -8.23
CA GLU A 104 -2.04 -9.08 -7.49
C GLU A 104 -2.57 -8.76 -6.08
N LEU A 105 -1.90 -7.85 -5.36
CA LEU A 105 -2.41 -7.40 -4.06
C LEU A 105 -3.80 -6.78 -4.18
N LEU A 106 -4.04 -5.91 -5.16
CA LEU A 106 -5.35 -5.30 -5.39
C LEU A 106 -6.44 -6.36 -5.59
N ASN A 107 -6.19 -7.34 -6.46
CA ASN A 107 -7.14 -8.42 -6.75
C ASN A 107 -7.56 -9.22 -5.50
N GLN A 108 -6.67 -9.30 -4.50
CA GLN A 108 -6.92 -10.06 -3.27
C GLN A 108 -7.64 -9.20 -2.23
N VAL A 109 -7.20 -7.96 -2.04
CA VAL A 109 -7.67 -7.10 -0.94
C VAL A 109 -8.89 -6.23 -1.29
N SER A 110 -9.28 -6.15 -2.57
CA SER A 110 -10.46 -5.36 -3.00
C SER A 110 -11.80 -6.07 -2.78
N THR A 111 -11.80 -7.37 -2.45
CA THR A 111 -12.99 -8.23 -2.34
C THR A 111 -14.12 -7.65 -1.47
N ASP A 112 -13.77 -6.99 -0.36
CA ASP A 112 -14.73 -6.43 0.60
C ASP A 112 -15.02 -4.93 0.36
N GLY A 113 -14.50 -4.35 -0.73
CA GLY A 113 -14.66 -2.92 -1.07
C GLY A 113 -13.91 -1.95 -0.14
N LYS A 114 -13.10 -2.48 0.80
CA LYS A 114 -12.31 -1.68 1.75
C LYS A 114 -11.18 -0.91 1.06
N PHE A 115 -10.58 -1.51 0.03
CA PHE A 115 -9.50 -0.93 -0.74
C PHE A 115 -9.88 -0.96 -2.22
N SER A 116 -9.84 0.18 -2.88
CA SER A 116 -10.00 0.29 -4.33
C SER A 116 -8.68 0.63 -5.03
N THR A 117 -7.66 1.01 -4.25
CA THR A 117 -6.36 1.45 -4.74
C THR A 117 -5.25 0.79 -3.92
N VAL A 118 -4.23 0.26 -4.61
CA VAL A 118 -3.03 -0.31 -3.99
C VAL A 118 -1.80 0.40 -4.53
N ALA A 119 -0.93 0.85 -3.63
CA ALA A 119 0.38 1.39 -3.96
C ALA A 119 1.48 0.46 -3.44
N VAL A 120 2.37 0.03 -4.33
CA VAL A 120 3.60 -0.67 -3.99
C VAL A 120 4.77 0.28 -4.11
N ARG A 121 5.57 0.39 -3.06
CA ARG A 121 6.70 1.30 -2.98
C ARG A 121 8.02 0.55 -2.81
N SER A 122 9.00 0.89 -3.64
CA SER A 122 10.40 0.53 -3.47
C SER A 122 11.26 1.79 -3.38
N PRO A 123 12.56 1.70 -3.04
CA PRO A 123 13.45 2.85 -3.11
C PRO A 123 13.42 3.53 -4.50
N GLY A 124 13.04 4.79 -4.56
CA GLY A 124 13.09 5.61 -5.79
C GLY A 124 12.08 5.26 -6.90
N THR A 125 11.27 4.22 -6.76
CA THR A 125 10.20 3.89 -7.73
C THR A 125 9.06 3.08 -7.11
N GLY A 126 7.98 2.86 -7.83
CA GLY A 126 6.82 2.11 -7.34
C GLY A 126 5.80 1.86 -8.43
N ALA A 127 4.64 1.37 -8.02
CA ALA A 127 3.47 1.27 -8.87
C ALA A 127 2.22 1.59 -8.04
N VAL A 128 1.24 2.24 -8.66
CA VAL A 128 -0.09 2.41 -8.09
C VAL A 128 -1.10 1.85 -9.08
N VAL A 129 -2.00 1.01 -8.60
CA VAL A 129 -3.11 0.43 -9.36
C VAL A 129 -4.43 0.75 -8.66
N SER A 130 -5.49 0.93 -9.43
CA SER A 130 -6.80 1.28 -8.88
C SER A 130 -7.93 0.68 -9.72
N GLU A 131 -9.01 0.27 -9.06
CA GLU A 131 -10.29 -0.06 -9.70
C GLU A 131 -11.12 1.20 -9.97
N SER A 132 -10.88 2.29 -9.24
CA SER A 132 -11.69 3.52 -9.26
C SER A 132 -11.08 4.66 -10.07
N HIS A 133 -9.77 4.64 -10.34
CA HIS A 133 -9.08 5.66 -11.11
C HIS A 133 -8.51 5.11 -12.41
N SER A 134 -8.57 5.92 -13.47
CA SER A 134 -7.97 5.59 -14.75
C SER A 134 -6.44 5.58 -14.64
N ARG A 135 -5.81 4.83 -15.54
CA ARG A 135 -4.35 4.77 -15.62
C ARG A 135 -3.71 6.15 -15.85
N ALA A 136 -4.33 7.00 -16.65
CA ALA A 136 -3.81 8.33 -16.97
C ALA A 136 -3.83 9.27 -15.75
N GLU A 137 -4.87 9.20 -14.93
CA GLU A 137 -4.96 9.93 -13.65
C GLU A 137 -3.84 9.49 -12.70
N LEU A 138 -3.66 8.17 -12.55
CA LEU A 138 -2.60 7.63 -11.70
C LEU A 138 -1.20 8.03 -12.18
N GLU A 139 -0.93 7.99 -13.49
CA GLU A 139 0.37 8.40 -14.06
C GLU A 139 0.69 9.89 -13.79
N ALA A 140 -0.33 10.75 -13.69
CA ALA A 140 -0.15 12.17 -13.39
C ALA A 140 0.26 12.42 -11.92
N TRP A 141 -0.20 11.58 -10.99
CA TRP A 141 0.02 11.74 -9.54
C TRP A 141 1.26 11.00 -9.03
N GLN A 142 1.62 9.91 -9.70
CA GLN A 142 2.72 9.02 -9.30
C GLN A 142 4.10 9.68 -9.23
N HIS A 143 4.36 10.75 -9.99
CA HIS A 143 5.71 11.31 -10.08
C HIS A 143 6.20 11.91 -8.75
N GLN A 144 5.32 12.61 -8.01
CA GLN A 144 5.68 13.19 -6.70
C GLN A 144 5.72 12.12 -5.61
N PHE A 145 4.83 11.12 -5.69
CA PHE A 145 4.84 9.98 -4.78
C PHE A 145 6.16 9.20 -4.89
N PHE A 146 6.66 8.98 -6.11
CA PHE A 146 7.85 8.16 -6.33
C PHE A 146 9.19 8.88 -6.15
N SER A 147 9.21 10.21 -6.22
CA SER A 147 10.43 10.99 -6.01
C SER A 147 10.68 11.34 -4.54
N GLU A 148 9.67 11.20 -3.67
CA GLU A 148 9.79 11.46 -2.24
C GLU A 148 10.47 10.29 -1.50
N PRO A 149 11.61 10.52 -0.83
CA PRO A 149 12.28 9.49 -0.02
C PRO A 149 11.56 9.19 1.29
N ASP A 150 10.80 10.14 1.84
CA ASP A 150 9.94 9.91 3.00
C ASP A 150 8.64 9.23 2.56
N TYR A 151 8.53 7.93 2.82
CA TYR A 151 7.36 7.14 2.43
C TYR A 151 6.05 7.63 3.05
N VAL A 152 6.10 8.21 4.26
CA VAL A 152 4.91 8.75 4.91
C VAL A 152 4.46 10.00 4.16
N LEU A 153 5.39 10.92 3.89
CA LEU A 153 5.08 12.15 3.15
C LEU A 153 4.60 11.84 1.72
N GLY A 154 5.22 10.86 1.06
CA GLY A 154 4.76 10.36 -0.23
C GLY A 154 3.31 9.86 -0.15
N ALA A 155 3.01 8.98 0.81
CA ALA A 155 1.67 8.44 1.01
C ALA A 155 0.62 9.53 1.26
N THR A 156 0.93 10.51 2.11
CA THR A 156 0.04 11.66 2.38
C THR A 156 -0.25 12.46 1.11
N ARG A 157 0.74 12.68 0.24
CA ARG A 157 0.52 13.37 -1.04
C ARG A 157 -0.33 12.54 -2.01
N LEU A 158 -0.07 11.23 -2.10
CA LEU A 158 -0.88 10.34 -2.93
C LEU A 158 -2.35 10.35 -2.48
N VAL A 159 -2.63 10.32 -1.18
CA VAL A 159 -3.99 10.45 -0.66
C VAL A 159 -4.62 11.79 -1.07
N ALA A 160 -3.88 12.90 -0.94
CA ALA A 160 -4.38 14.21 -1.35
C ALA A 160 -4.71 14.26 -2.85
N ASP A 161 -3.92 13.60 -3.70
CA ASP A 161 -4.17 13.51 -5.14
C ASP A 161 -5.41 12.65 -5.46
N LEU A 162 -5.57 11.51 -4.78
CA LEU A 162 -6.74 10.61 -4.93
C LEU A 162 -8.06 11.30 -4.54
N GLU A 163 -8.04 12.22 -3.58
CA GLU A 163 -9.23 12.97 -3.14
C GLU A 163 -9.60 14.13 -4.08
N HIS A 164 -8.61 14.71 -4.79
CA HIS A 164 -8.80 15.93 -5.59
C HIS A 164 -9.74 15.76 -6.80
N ASP A 165 -10.03 14.52 -7.23
CA ASP A 165 -10.91 14.25 -8.38
C ASP A 165 -12.40 14.19 -8.04
N THR A 166 -12.78 14.44 -6.78
CA THR A 166 -14.20 14.55 -6.38
C THR A 166 -14.72 15.99 -6.36
N ILE A 167 -14.26 16.88 -7.25
CA ILE A 167 -15.05 18.09 -7.54
C ILE A 167 -16.14 17.72 -8.54
N PRO A 168 -17.41 17.58 -8.13
CA PRO A 168 -18.49 17.30 -9.06
C PRO A 168 -18.64 18.52 -10.00
N LEU A 169 -18.16 18.39 -11.23
CA LEU A 169 -18.24 19.42 -12.27
C LEU A 169 -19.71 19.82 -12.57
N ALA A 170 -20.65 18.90 -12.36
CA ALA A 170 -22.08 19.13 -12.62
C ALA A 170 -22.68 20.27 -11.76
N PRO A 171 -22.63 20.25 -10.41
CA PRO A 171 -23.12 21.36 -9.59
C PRO A 171 -22.29 22.65 -9.77
N VAL A 172 -20.97 22.56 -9.98
CA VAL A 172 -20.13 23.75 -10.26
C VAL A 172 -20.56 24.42 -11.57
N GLY A 173 -20.75 23.62 -12.63
CA GLY A 173 -21.25 24.08 -13.92
C GLY A 173 -22.65 24.68 -13.82
N LEU A 174 -23.55 24.06 -13.05
CA LEU A 174 -24.90 24.58 -12.80
C LEU A 174 -24.85 25.96 -12.11
N MET A 175 -24.00 26.13 -11.10
CA MET A 175 -23.84 27.41 -10.40
C MET A 175 -23.26 28.49 -11.31
N ALA A 176 -22.28 28.15 -12.14
CA ALA A 176 -21.74 29.07 -13.14
C ALA A 176 -22.81 29.51 -14.15
N LEU A 177 -23.63 28.57 -14.62
CA LEU A 177 -24.71 28.84 -15.58
C LEU A 177 -25.81 29.72 -14.97
N LEU A 178 -26.16 29.50 -13.69
CA LEU A 178 -27.07 30.36 -12.94
C LEU A 178 -26.51 31.78 -12.76
N ALA A 179 -25.22 31.92 -12.39
CA ALA A 179 -24.59 33.23 -12.22
C ALA A 179 -24.60 34.04 -13.53
N VAL A 180 -24.28 33.40 -14.65
CA VAL A 180 -24.37 34.02 -15.99
C VAL A 180 -25.80 34.42 -16.32
N SER A 181 -26.78 33.56 -16.06
CA SER A 181 -28.20 33.84 -16.30
C SER A 181 -28.68 35.05 -15.50
N VAL A 182 -28.31 35.15 -14.22
CA VAL A 182 -28.62 36.31 -13.36
C VAL A 182 -27.95 37.58 -13.89
N ALA A 183 -26.70 37.51 -14.33
CA ALA A 183 -26.00 38.66 -14.90
C ALA A 183 -26.67 39.16 -16.20
N ILE A 184 -27.11 38.25 -17.07
CA ILE A 184 -27.85 38.58 -18.30
C ILE A 184 -29.18 39.26 -17.97
N ILE A 185 -29.96 38.67 -17.06
CA ILE A 185 -31.26 39.23 -16.63
C ILE A 185 -31.07 40.60 -15.98
N GLY A 186 -30.09 40.73 -15.09
CA GLY A 186 -29.75 41.99 -14.43
C GLY A 186 -29.35 43.08 -15.43
N THR A 187 -28.56 42.72 -16.43
CA THR A 187 -28.17 43.62 -17.52
C THR A 187 -29.39 44.08 -18.34
N PHE A 188 -30.30 43.15 -18.67
CA PHE A 188 -31.50 43.46 -19.44
C PHE A 188 -32.48 44.37 -18.68
N ILE A 189 -32.68 44.12 -17.38
CA ILE A 189 -33.50 44.96 -16.51
C ILE A 189 -32.87 46.36 -16.34
N SER A 190 -31.56 46.43 -16.16
CA SER A 190 -30.83 47.71 -16.03
C SER A 190 -30.95 48.57 -17.29
N GLN A 191 -30.81 47.97 -18.49
CA GLN A 191 -30.99 48.68 -19.76
C GLN A 191 -32.43 49.18 -19.95
N ARG A 192 -33.45 48.36 -19.64
CA ARG A 192 -34.86 48.75 -19.77
C ARG A 192 -35.30 49.84 -18.79
N ARG A 193 -34.58 50.05 -17.69
CA ARG A 193 -34.84 51.14 -16.74
C ARG A 193 -34.14 52.46 -17.11
N ARG A 194 -33.20 52.43 -18.06
CA ARG A 194 -32.40 53.59 -18.48
C ARG A 194 -32.80 54.16 -19.85
N GLY A 195 -33.62 53.45 -20.61
CA GLY A 195 -34.28 53.96 -21.84
C GLY A 195 -35.75 54.24 -21.58
#